data_AF-A0A953MAB7-F1
#
_entry.id   AF-A0A953MAB7-F1
#
_cell.length_a   1.000
_cell.length_b   1.000
_cell.length_c   1.000
_cell.angle_alpha   90.00
_cell.angle_beta   90.00
_cell.angle_gamma   90.00
#
_symmetry.space_group_name_H-M   'P 1'
#
loop_
_entity.id
_entity.type
_entity.pdbx_description
1 polymer ?
#
loop_
_entity_poly.entity_id
_entity_poly.type
_entity_poly.pdbx_seq_one_letter_code
_entity_poly.pdbx_strand_id
1 'polypeptide(L)'
;NGVINFYNNFSASFGISAGSSFMYFHADQIAAFEKTESELTFSTGAKIKYQIAGKVGIFSKIDLIKIFTKNNIDLILISAGIDFTIDTPKWLENFLK
;
A
#
# COMPACT_ATOMS: atom_id res chain seq x y z
N ASN A 1 -6.14 8.23 -8.10
CA ASN A 1 -6.86 7.20 -7.33
C ASN A 1 -8.34 7.46 -7.41
N GLY A 2 -9.14 6.44 -7.74
CA GLY A 2 -10.59 6.52 -7.83
C GLY A 2 -11.26 5.65 -6.77
N VAL A 3 -12.43 6.09 -6.29
CA VAL A 3 -13.24 5.36 -5.31
C VAL A 3 -14.68 5.30 -5.83
N ILE A 4 -15.26 4.11 -5.79
CA ILE A 4 -16.65 3.84 -6.15
C ILE A 4 -17.33 3.23 -4.92
N ASN A 5 -18.40 3.88 -4.44
CA ASN A 5 -19.21 3.39 -3.33
C ASN A 5 -20.47 2.74 -3.92
N PHE A 6 -20.72 1.46 -3.63
CA PHE A 6 -21.89 0.75 -4.14
C PHE A 6 -23.04 0.74 -3.13
N TYR A 7 -22.71 0.64 -1.83
CA TYR A 7 -23.64 0.70 -0.69
C TYR A 7 -22.97 1.45 0.46
N ASN A 8 -23.74 1.93 1.46
CA ASN A 8 -23.19 2.69 2.60
C ASN A 8 -22.02 2.00 3.33
N ASN A 9 -21.94 0.67 3.24
CA ASN A 9 -20.90 -0.13 3.88
C ASN A 9 -19.92 -0.79 2.89
N PHE A 10 -20.07 -0.64 1.58
CA PHE A 10 -19.19 -1.27 0.60
C PHE A 10 -18.59 -0.26 -0.35
N SER A 11 -17.26 -0.27 -0.45
CA SER A 11 -16.50 0.55 -1.38
C SER A 11 -15.48 -0.26 -2.14
N ALA A 12 -15.27 0.10 -3.40
CA ALA A 12 -14.13 -0.33 -4.18
C ALA A 12 -13.28 0.89 -4.52
N SER A 13 -11.98 0.73 -4.53
CA SER A 13 -11.05 1.76 -4.96
C SER A 13 -9.98 1.18 -5.84
N PHE A 14 -9.44 2.02 -6.72
CA PHE A 14 -8.29 1.69 -7.54
C PHE A 14 -7.28 2.83 -7.46
N GLY A 15 -6.01 2.47 -7.56
CA GLY A 15 -4.95 3.45 -7.44
C GLY A 15 -3.67 3.04 -8.10
N ILE A 16 -2.86 4.06 -8.35
CA ILE A 16 -1.47 3.93 -8.77
C ILE A 16 -0.60 4.54 -7.67
N SER A 17 0.56 3.95 -7.42
CA SER A 17 1.55 4.46 -6.48
C SER A 17 2.96 4.32 -7.04
N ALA A 18 3.83 5.24 -6.64
CA ALA A 18 5.26 5.18 -6.83
C ALA A 18 5.94 5.29 -5.46
N GLY A 19 7.01 4.53 -5.25
CA GLY A 19 7.73 4.49 -3.98
C GLY A 19 9.10 3.84 -4.13
N SER A 20 9.71 3.47 -3.01
CA SER A 20 10.95 2.71 -2.98
C SER A 20 10.72 1.36 -2.30
N SER A 21 11.31 0.31 -2.86
CA SER A 21 11.43 -1.01 -2.23
C SER A 21 12.84 -1.20 -1.72
N PHE A 22 12.95 -1.53 -0.44
CA PHE A 22 14.21 -1.83 0.22
C PHE A 22 14.42 -3.34 0.26
N MET A 23 15.53 -3.80 -0.30
CA MET A 23 15.91 -5.21 -0.37
C MET A 23 17.17 -5.45 0.44
N TYR A 24 17.17 -6.55 1.18
CA TYR A 24 18.31 -6.97 1.98
C TYR A 24 18.72 -8.41 1.62
N PHE A 25 19.94 -8.57 1.10
CA PHE A 25 20.46 -9.82 0.58
C PHE A 25 21.26 -10.57 1.65
N HIS A 26 20.80 -11.77 2.01
CA HIS A 26 21.49 -12.68 2.94
C HIS A 26 22.35 -13.69 2.16
N ALA A 27 23.37 -13.21 1.46
CA ALA A 27 24.36 -14.09 0.83
C ALA A 27 25.75 -13.86 1.45
N ASP A 28 26.40 -14.95 1.84
CA ASP A 28 27.73 -14.94 2.46
C ASP A 28 28.82 -14.42 1.52
N GLN A 29 28.52 -14.36 0.22
CA GLN A 29 29.44 -14.00 -0.86
C GLN A 29 29.37 -12.52 -1.27
N ILE A 30 28.46 -11.73 -0.70
CA ILE A 30 28.24 -10.32 -1.05
C ILE A 30 28.96 -9.42 -0.04
N ALA A 31 29.70 -8.41 -0.54
CA ALA A 31 30.40 -7.44 0.30
C ALA A 31 29.41 -6.71 1.22
N ALA A 32 29.83 -6.32 2.44
CA ALA A 32 28.93 -5.77 3.45
C ALA A 32 28.09 -4.55 2.96
N PHE A 33 28.64 -3.75 2.03
CA PHE A 33 27.98 -2.58 1.45
C PHE A 33 26.99 -2.91 0.31
N GLU A 34 27.08 -4.09 -0.28
CA GLU A 34 26.22 -4.55 -1.38
C GLU A 34 25.01 -5.37 -0.88
N LYS A 35 24.90 -5.57 0.44
CA LYS A 35 23.80 -6.34 1.04
C LYS A 35 22.47 -5.60 1.04
N THR A 36 22.47 -4.32 0.70
CA THR A 36 21.29 -3.46 0.79
C THR A 36 21.12 -2.67 -0.49
N GLU A 37 19.94 -2.76 -1.11
CA GLU A 37 19.57 -1.97 -2.28
C GLU A 37 18.20 -1.33 -2.09
N SER A 38 18.04 -0.11 -2.62
CA SER A 38 16.79 0.65 -2.59
C SER A 38 16.41 0.95 -4.03
N GLU A 39 15.28 0.42 -4.48
CA GLU A 39 14.90 0.45 -5.88
C GLU A 39 13.54 1.09 -6.10
N LEU A 40 13.43 1.84 -7.20
CA LEU A 40 12.18 2.50 -7.58
C LEU A 40 11.09 1.45 -7.80
N THR A 41 9.91 1.71 -7.26
CA THR A 41 8.78 0.80 -7.31
C THR A 41 7.55 1.53 -7.81
N PHE A 42 6.87 0.92 -8.78
CA PHE A 42 5.55 1.34 -9.21
C PHE A 42 4.55 0.24 -8.90
N SER A 43 3.35 0.63 -8.49
CA SER A 43 2.26 -0.32 -8.33
C SER A 43 0.95 0.25 -8.81
N THR A 44 0.10 -0.63 -9.33
CA THR A 44 -1.30 -0.38 -9.59
C THR A 44 -2.11 -1.41 -8.83
N GLY A 45 -3.22 -1.02 -8.24
CA GLY A 45 -3.99 -1.94 -7.43
C GLY A 45 -5.45 -1.59 -7.31
N ALA A 46 -6.23 -2.58 -6.93
CA ALA A 46 -7.65 -2.46 -6.60
C ALA A 46 -7.90 -2.99 -5.19
N LYS A 47 -8.70 -2.27 -4.42
CA LYS A 47 -9.10 -2.59 -3.05
C LYS A 47 -10.62 -2.64 -2.98
N ILE A 48 -11.15 -3.67 -2.35
CA ILE A 48 -12.55 -3.73 -1.90
C ILE A 48 -12.57 -3.63 -0.38
N LYS A 49 -13.50 -2.87 0.16
CA LYS A 49 -13.65 -2.63 1.60
C LYS A 49 -15.11 -2.80 2.00
N TYR A 50 -15.32 -3.47 3.12
CA TYR A 50 -16.59 -3.55 3.81
C TYR A 50 -16.49 -2.89 5.20
N GLN A 51 -17.35 -1.92 5.49
CA GLN A 51 -17.45 -1.23 6.77
C GLN A 51 -18.36 -2.03 7.71
N ILE A 52 -17.81 -2.50 8.84
CA ILE A 52 -18.55 -3.34 9.80
C ILE A 52 -19.25 -2.47 10.84
N ALA A 53 -18.50 -1.60 11.49
CA ALA A 53 -18.97 -0.61 12.46
C ALA A 53 -18.34 0.73 12.05
N GLY A 54 -19.00 1.87 12.22
CA GLY A 54 -18.64 3.14 11.54
C GLY A 54 -17.14 3.51 11.47
N LYS A 55 -16.29 3.06 12.40
CA LYS A 55 -14.83 3.27 12.40
C LYS A 55 -13.97 2.05 12.03
N VAL A 56 -14.54 0.86 11.93
CA VAL A 56 -13.84 -0.40 11.62
C VAL A 56 -14.32 -0.99 10.31
N GLY A 57 -13.39 -1.25 9.39
CA GLY A 57 -13.67 -1.96 8.14
C GLY A 57 -12.73 -3.13 7.92
N ILE A 58 -13.14 -4.07 7.08
CA ILE A 58 -12.26 -5.11 6.54
C ILE A 58 -12.04 -4.84 5.06
N PHE A 59 -10.90 -5.28 4.53
CA PHE A 59 -10.60 -5.12 3.12
C PHE A 59 -9.88 -6.32 2.53
N SER A 60 -9.96 -6.39 1.21
CA SER A 60 -9.08 -7.21 0.38
C SER A 60 -8.53 -6.34 -0.75
N LYS A 61 -7.28 -6.55 -1.12
CA LYS A 61 -6.56 -5.75 -2.11
C LYS A 61 -5.67 -6.63 -2.97
N ILE A 62 -5.64 -6.32 -4.25
CA ILE A 62 -4.67 -6.86 -5.20
C ILE A 62 -3.82 -5.73 -5.75
N ASP A 63 -2.50 -5.91 -5.75
CA ASP A 63 -1.54 -4.98 -6.33
C ASP A 63 -0.68 -5.72 -7.36
N LEU A 64 -0.53 -5.10 -8.53
CA LEU A 64 0.49 -5.42 -9.52
C LEU A 64 1.65 -4.46 -9.28
N ILE A 65 2.80 -5.00 -8.89
CA ILE A 65 3.96 -4.24 -8.44
C ILE A 65 5.12 -4.51 -9.39
N LYS A 66 5.82 -3.46 -9.79
CA LYS A 66 7.05 -3.53 -10.57
C LYS A 66 8.17 -2.80 -9.84
N ILE A 67 9.25 -3.53 -9.56
CA ILE A 67 10.47 -3.00 -8.92
C ILE A 67 11.57 -2.92 -9.98
N PHE A 68 12.12 -1.73 -10.16
CA PHE A 68 13.06 -1.40 -11.24
C PHE A 68 14.51 -1.66 -10.83
N THR A 69 14.83 -2.92 -10.54
CA THR A 69 16.22 -3.35 -10.30
C THR A 69 16.95 -3.58 -11.64
N LYS A 70 18.23 -3.97 -11.60
CA LYS A 70 18.98 -4.43 -12.79
C LYS A 70 18.22 -5.49 -13.61
N ASN A 71 17.51 -6.39 -12.93
CA ASN A 71 16.58 -7.34 -13.55
C ASN A 71 15.20 -7.12 -12.93
N ASN A 72 14.34 -6.40 -13.65
CA ASN A 72 13.00 -6.03 -13.18
C ASN A 72 12.30 -7.18 -12.46
N ILE A 73 11.74 -6.88 -11.29
CA ILE A 73 10.95 -7.81 -10.49
C ILE A 73 9.49 -7.41 -10.62
N ASP A 74 8.68 -8.30 -11.18
CA ASP A 74 7.23 -8.15 -11.27
C ASP A 74 6.57 -9.04 -10.21
N LEU A 75 5.70 -8.45 -9.37
CA LEU A 75 5.03 -9.14 -8.26
C LEU A 75 3.52 -8.91 -8.33
N ILE A 76 2.77 -9.93 -7.92
CA ILE A 76 1.35 -9.82 -7.61
C ILE A 76 1.20 -9.97 -6.10
N LEU A 77 0.73 -8.94 -5.41
CA LEU A 77 0.46 -8.98 -3.99
C LEU A 77 -1.04 -9.05 -3.75
N ILE A 78 -1.49 -10.10 -3.08
CA ILE A 78 -2.85 -10.24 -2.58
C ILE A 78 -2.80 -10.04 -1.07
N SER A 79 -3.57 -9.09 -0.56
CA SER A 79 -3.62 -8.76 0.86
C SER A 79 -5.05 -8.65 1.36
N ALA A 80 -5.25 -8.93 2.63
CA ALA A 80 -6.49 -8.69 3.34
C ALA A 80 -6.15 -8.13 4.73
N GLY A 81 -7.04 -7.31 5.28
CA GLY A 81 -6.77 -6.67 6.56
C GLY A 81 -7.96 -5.93 7.14
N ILE A 82 -7.70 -5.25 8.25
CA ILE A 82 -8.67 -4.44 8.99
C ILE A 82 -8.19 -2.98 8.96
N ASP A 83 -9.09 -2.07 8.62
CA ASP A 83 -8.88 -0.63 8.65
C ASP A 83 -9.58 -0.02 9.88
N PHE A 84 -8.90 0.90 10.56
CA PHE A 84 -9.51 1.73 11.60
C PHE A 84 -9.46 3.20 11.16
N THR A 85 -10.61 3.88 11.20
CA THR A 85 -10.70 5.32 10.94
C THR A 85 -10.64 6.07 12.28
N ILE A 86 -9.64 6.91 12.42
CA ILE A 86 -9.45 7.78 13.58
C ILE A 86 -9.81 9.20 13.15
N ASP A 87 -10.70 9.84 13.92
CA ASP A 87 -11.07 11.23 13.66
C ASP A 87 -9.86 12.13 13.94
N THR A 88 -9.64 13.12 13.06
CA THR A 88 -8.54 14.07 13.24
C THR A 88 -8.72 14.85 14.56
N PRO A 89 -7.69 14.99 15.41
CA PRO A 89 -7.81 15.75 16.64
C PRO A 89 -8.13 17.23 16.36
N LYS A 90 -9.04 17.83 17.13
CA LYS A 90 -9.47 19.24 16.97
C LYS A 90 -8.30 20.24 16.96
N TRP A 91 -7.22 19.96 17.69
CA TRP A 91 -6.06 20.85 17.73
C TRP A 91 -5.30 20.89 16.39
N LEU A 92 -5.31 19.81 15.61
CA LEU A 92 -4.66 19.72 14.30
C LEU A 92 -5.51 20.39 13.21
N GLU A 93 -6.84 20.40 13.36
CA GLU A 93 -7.74 21.14 12.45
C GLU A 93 -7.43 22.65 12.42
N ASN A 94 -6.94 23.20 13.54
CA ASN A 94 -6.57 24.61 13.64
C ASN A 94 -5.24 24.95 12.95
N PHE A 95 -4.38 23.96 12.66
CA PHE A 95 -3.11 24.16 11.96
C PHE A 95 -3.26 24.20 10.43
N LEU A 96 -4.37 23.72 9.90
CA LEU A 96 -4.64 23.61 8.46
C LEU A 96 -5.57 24.73 7.93
N LYS A 97 -5.98 25.66 8.80
CA LYS A 97 -6.68 26.90 8.45
C LYS A 97 -5.70 28.06 8.38
#